data_AF-A0AAU4YC90-F1
#
_entry.id   AF-A0AAU4YC90-F1
#
_cell.length_a   1.000
_cell.length_b   1.000
_cell.length_c   1.000
_cell.angle_alpha   90.00
_cell.angle_beta   90.00
_cell.angle_gamma   90.00
#
_symmetry.space_group_name_H-M   'P 1'
#
loop_
_entity.id
_entity.type
_entity.pdbx_description
1 polymer ?
#
loop_
_entity_poly.entity_id
_entity_poly.type
_entity_poly.pdbx_seq_one_letter_code
_entity_poly.pdbx_strand_id
1 'polypeptide(L)'
;MRRSVPSGAVLEAWNFFEDLARGLGEVHRLPPQSAVHHGAYEKLFGGECAEWTAAEQRAVLELITAGVELWNSCPVIVKPRSGIVSARGRRDPRGL
;
A
#
# COMPACT_ATOMS: atom_id res chain seq x y z
N MET A 1 -6.60 20.23 17.97
CA MET A 1 -5.75 19.16 18.53
C MET A 1 -5.10 18.40 17.38
N ARG A 2 -3.78 18.47 17.22
CA ARG A 2 -3.07 17.59 16.28
C ARG A 2 -2.87 16.24 16.97
N ARG A 3 -3.40 15.18 16.38
CA ARG A 3 -3.26 13.81 16.92
C ARG A 3 -1.81 13.38 16.70
N SER A 4 -1.11 13.01 17.76
CA SER A 4 0.23 12.43 17.65
C SER A 4 0.10 10.99 17.14
N VAL A 5 0.89 10.64 16.13
CA VAL A 5 0.96 9.28 15.57
C VAL A 5 2.17 8.59 16.19
N PRO A 6 2.02 7.37 16.76
CA PRO A 6 3.16 6.63 17.27
C PRO A 6 4.19 6.32 16.18
N SER A 7 5.48 6.40 16.51
CA SER A 7 6.59 6.09 15.59
C SER A 7 6.46 4.71 14.95
N GLY A 8 6.01 3.71 15.72
CA GLY A 8 5.76 2.36 15.22
C GLY A 8 4.73 2.31 14.09
N ALA A 9 3.67 3.11 14.15
CA ALA A 9 2.66 3.15 13.09
C ALA A 9 3.21 3.78 11.79
N VAL A 10 4.12 4.74 11.91
CA VAL A 10 4.80 5.33 10.73
C VAL A 10 5.76 4.32 10.11
N LEU A 11 6.48 3.56 10.94
CA LEU A 11 7.38 2.50 10.48
C LEU A 11 6.62 1.37 9.77
N GLU A 12 5.51 0.91 10.34
CA GLU A 12 4.64 -0.10 9.73
C GLU A 12 4.11 0.37 8.36
N ALA A 13 3.63 1.62 8.28
CA ALA A 13 3.13 2.19 7.03
C ALA A 13 4.24 2.28 5.97
N TRP A 14 5.44 2.72 6.35
CA TRP A 14 6.59 2.77 5.45
C TRP A 14 6.91 1.39 4.88
N ASN A 15 7.11 0.39 5.74
CA ASN A 15 7.46 -0.97 5.34
C ASN A 15 6.38 -1.58 4.43
N PHE A 16 5.12 -1.36 4.77
CA PHE A 16 4.00 -1.80 3.95
C PHE A 16 4.05 -1.23 2.53
N PHE A 17 4.31 0.06 2.37
CA PHE A 17 4.36 0.68 1.04
C PHE A 17 5.57 0.22 0.24
N GLU A 18 6.72 -0.02 0.88
CA GLU A 18 7.87 -0.63 0.20
C GLU A 18 7.53 -2.01 -0.35
N ASP A 19 6.89 -2.85 0.47
CA ASP A 19 6.50 -4.20 0.07
C ASP A 19 5.41 -4.18 -1.01
N LEU A 20 4.47 -3.23 -0.93
CA LEU A 20 3.47 -3.01 -1.97
C LEU A 20 4.13 -2.64 -3.30
N ALA A 21 5.06 -1.68 -3.30
CA ALA A 21 5.78 -1.26 -4.50
C ALA A 21 6.60 -2.42 -5.10
N ARG A 22 7.29 -3.20 -4.25
CA ARG A 22 7.98 -4.42 -4.68
C ARG A 22 7.03 -5.44 -5.30
N GLY A 23 5.85 -5.62 -4.73
CA GLY A 23 4.83 -6.55 -5.21
C GLY A 23 4.20 -6.15 -6.56
N LEU A 24 4.11 -4.85 -6.85
CA LEU A 24 3.56 -4.31 -8.10
C LEU A 24 4.60 -4.20 -9.23
N GLY A 25 5.88 -4.40 -8.92
CA GLY A 25 6.98 -4.41 -9.86
C GLY A 25 7.49 -3.01 -10.27
N GLU A 26 8.54 -2.99 -11.08
CA GLU A 26 9.38 -1.81 -11.39
C GLU A 26 8.66 -0.59 -12.01
N VAL A 27 7.41 -0.76 -12.45
CA VAL A 27 6.59 0.32 -13.03
C VAL A 27 5.99 1.22 -11.95
N HIS A 28 5.81 0.69 -10.74
CA HIS A 28 5.18 1.38 -9.63
C HIS A 28 6.20 1.59 -8.51
N ARG A 29 6.92 2.71 -8.57
CA ARG A 29 7.99 3.01 -7.61
C ARG A 29 7.57 4.13 -6.65
N LEU A 30 7.85 3.90 -5.38
CA LEU A 30 7.93 4.96 -4.39
C LEU A 30 9.05 5.95 -4.76
N PRO A 31 9.05 7.16 -4.16
CA PRO A 31 10.15 8.10 -4.30
C PRO A 31 11.50 7.41 -4.00
N PRO A 32 12.56 7.71 -4.78
CA PRO A 32 13.88 7.13 -4.54
C PRO A 32 14.36 7.45 -3.12
N GLN A 33 14.62 6.42 -2.34
CA GLN A 33 15.13 6.61 -0.99
C GLN A 33 16.58 7.07 -1.03
N SER A 34 16.85 8.11 -0.26
CA SER A 34 18.15 8.79 -0.15
C SER A 34 18.69 8.69 1.28
N ALA A 35 19.90 9.21 1.53
CA ALA A 35 20.47 9.26 2.88
C ALA A 35 19.54 9.94 3.92
N VAL A 36 18.69 10.88 3.48
CA VAL A 36 17.68 11.54 4.32
C VAL A 36 16.62 10.55 4.82
N HIS A 37 16.23 9.59 3.96
CA HIS A 37 15.26 8.57 4.32
C HIS A 37 15.85 7.59 5.34
N HIS A 38 17.11 7.20 5.14
CA HIS A 38 17.81 6.33 6.08
C HIS A 38 17.96 6.98 7.47
N GLY A 39 18.34 8.26 7.54
CA GLY A 39 18.40 9.00 8.81
C GLY A 39 17.04 9.10 9.51
N ALA A 40 15.96 9.33 8.75
CA ALA A 40 14.60 9.33 9.31
C ALA A 40 14.19 7.94 9.84
N TYR A 41 14.58 6.88 9.13
CA TYR A 41 14.29 5.49 9.48
C TYR A 41 15.01 5.03 10.75
N GLU A 42 16.28 5.38 10.93
CA GLU A 42 17.03 5.10 12.16
C GLU A 42 16.37 5.79 13.38
N LYS A 43 15.97 7.05 13.21
CA LYS A 43 15.26 7.80 14.27
C LYS A 43 13.86 7.24 14.57
N LEU A 44 13.19 6.61 13.61
CA LEU A 44 11.94 5.87 13.85
C LEU A 44 12.18 4.69 14.79
N PHE A 45 13.25 3.94 14.58
CA PHE A 45 13.65 2.83 15.46
C PHE A 45 14.03 3.31 16.86
N GLY A 46 14.70 4.46 16.97
CA GLY A 46 15.03 5.09 18.26
C GLY A 46 13.83 5.70 18.99
N GLY A 47 12.65 5.83 18.33
CA GLY A 47 11.52 6.58 18.88
C GLY A 47 11.76 8.10 18.90
N GLU A 48 12.77 8.57 18.20
CA GLU A 48 13.28 9.95 18.18
C GLU A 48 12.66 10.79 17.05
N CYS A 49 11.39 10.52 16.69
CA CYS A 49 10.70 11.25 15.63
C CYS A 49 10.56 12.76 15.91
N ALA A 50 10.64 13.17 17.18
CA ALA A 50 10.67 14.58 17.57
C ALA A 50 11.96 15.30 17.12
N GLU A 51 13.03 14.56 16.81
CA GLU A 51 14.34 15.07 16.39
C GLU A 51 14.53 15.03 14.86
N TRP A 52 13.44 14.86 14.13
CA TRP A 52 13.48 14.96 12.67
C TRP A 52 13.78 16.38 12.22
N THR A 53 14.73 16.48 11.31
CA THR A 53 14.95 17.68 10.52
C THR A 53 13.75 17.91 9.59
N ALA A 54 13.57 19.16 9.15
CA ALA A 54 12.51 19.49 8.19
C ALA A 54 12.63 18.68 6.88
N ALA A 55 13.86 18.32 6.48
CA ALA A 55 14.12 17.50 5.30
C ALA A 55 13.68 16.04 5.51
N GLU A 56 14.00 15.44 6.66
CA GLU A 56 13.56 14.09 7.04
C GLU A 56 12.04 14.02 7.11
N GLN A 57 11.41 14.97 7.82
CA GLN A 57 9.95 15.03 7.93
C GLN A 57 9.27 15.13 6.56
N ARG A 58 9.82 15.96 5.66
CA ARG A 58 9.29 16.12 4.30
C ARG A 58 9.46 14.85 3.48
N ALA A 59 10.63 14.22 3.55
CA ALA A 59 10.91 12.97 2.85
C ALA A 59 9.95 11.85 3.28
N VAL A 60 9.73 11.68 4.59
CA VAL A 60 8.75 10.70 5.10
C VAL A 60 7.34 11.04 4.65
N LEU A 61 6.94 12.31 4.71
CA LEU A 61 5.61 12.72 4.28
C LEU A 61 5.39 12.44 2.78
N GLU A 62 6.37 12.74 1.94
CA GLU A 62 6.32 12.47 0.50
C GLU A 62 6.24 10.95 0.22
N LEU A 63 7.01 10.13 0.95
CA LEU A 63 6.96 8.68 0.84
C LEU A 63 5.59 8.12 1.22
N ILE A 64 5.04 8.53 2.36
CA ILE A 64 3.72 8.06 2.82
C ILE A 64 2.63 8.52 1.86
N THR A 65 2.70 9.75 1.36
CA THR A 65 1.73 10.27 0.40
C THR A 65 1.75 9.45 -0.89
N ALA A 66 2.94 9.22 -1.46
CA ALA A 66 3.10 8.41 -2.67
C ALA A 66 2.65 6.96 -2.46
N GLY A 67 2.89 6.38 -1.27
CA GLY A 67 2.41 5.05 -0.91
C GLY A 67 0.88 4.96 -0.86
N VAL A 68 0.21 5.98 -0.31
CA VAL A 68 -1.26 6.06 -0.30
C VAL A 68 -1.83 6.22 -1.71
N GLU A 69 -1.22 7.06 -2.54
CA GLU A 69 -1.61 7.21 -3.94
C GLU A 69 -1.45 5.89 -4.71
N LEU A 70 -0.33 5.20 -4.48
CA LEU A 70 -0.09 3.88 -5.06
C LEU A 70 -1.16 2.87 -4.62
N TRP A 71 -1.45 2.78 -3.32
CA TRP A 71 -2.51 1.91 -2.80
C TRP A 71 -3.87 2.21 -3.43
N ASN A 72 -4.23 3.49 -3.59
CA ASN A 72 -5.50 3.89 -4.20
C ASN A 72 -5.56 3.60 -5.70
N SER A 73 -4.42 3.51 -6.37
CA SER A 73 -4.33 3.13 -7.80
C SER A 73 -4.50 1.64 -8.03
N CYS A 74 -4.33 0.80 -7.00
CA CYS A 74 -4.49 -0.64 -7.12
C CYS A 74 -5.94 -1.00 -7.47
N PRO A 75 -6.19 -1.74 -8.57
CA PRO A 75 -7.54 -2.15 -8.93
C PRO A 75 -8.09 -3.09 -7.85
N VAL A 76 -9.21 -2.71 -7.23
CA VAL A 76 -9.96 -3.61 -6.36
C VAL A 76 -10.56 -4.69 -7.26
N ILE A 77 -9.90 -5.85 -7.35
CA ILE A 77 -10.47 -7.03 -8.01
C ILE A 77 -11.60 -7.54 -7.10
N VAL A 78 -12.80 -7.02 -7.29
CA VAL A 78 -14.02 -7.60 -6.74
C VAL A 78 -14.16 -8.96 -7.41
N LYS A 79 -13.81 -10.04 -6.69
CA LYS A 79 -14.02 -11.41 -7.15
C LYS A 79 -15.46 -11.50 -7.67
N PRO A 80 -15.72 -11.75 -8.97
CA PRO A 80 -17.08 -11.93 -9.42
C PRO A 80 -17.63 -13.11 -8.64
N ARG A 81 -18.74 -12.90 -7.92
CA ARG A 81 -19.48 -13.98 -7.27
C ARG A 81 -19.63 -15.07 -8.31
N SER A 82 -19.07 -16.26 -8.05
CA SER A 82 -19.21 -17.42 -8.94
C SER A 82 -20.67 -17.52 -9.32
N GLY A 83 -20.99 -17.14 -10.56
CA GLY A 83 -22.32 -17.29 -11.11
C GLY A 83 -22.62 -18.77 -11.04
N ILE A 84 -23.53 -19.17 -10.15
CA ILE A 84 -24.09 -20.50 -10.14
C ILE A 84 -24.66 -20.68 -11.55
N VAL A 85 -23.97 -21.49 -12.36
CA VAL A 85 -24.51 -21.99 -13.62
C VAL A 85 -25.68 -22.86 -13.21
N SER A 86 -26.89 -22.28 -13.25
CA SER A 86 -28.11 -23.06 -13.18
C SER A 86 -28.20 -23.82 -14.49
N ALA A 87 -27.61 -25.02 -14.51
CA ALA A 87 -27.80 -26.00 -15.56
C ALA A 87 -29.26 -26.47 -15.52
N ARG A 88 -30.17 -25.63 -16.00
CA ARG A 88 -31.57 -25.99 -16.21
C ARG A 88 -31.82 -26.07 -17.71
N GLY A 89 -31.71 -27.29 -18.24
CA GLY A 89 -32.02 -27.56 -19.64
C GLY A 89 -31.61 -28.95 -20.12
N ARG A 90 -31.98 -30.02 -19.39
CA ARG A 90 -31.93 -31.39 -19.92
C ARG A 90 -33.34 -31.84 -20.28
N ARG A 91 -33.69 -31.78 -21.57
CA ARG A 91 -34.31 -32.86 -22.38
C ARG A 91 -35.00 -32.30 -23.63
N ASP A 92 -34.50 -32.70 -24.79
CA ASP A 92 -35.30 -32.85 -25.99
C ASP A 92 -35.26 -34.34 -26.35
N PRO A 93 -36.36 -35.11 -26.22
CA PRO A 93 -36.52 -36.37 -26.92
C PRO A 93 -37.45 -36.10 -28.10
N ARG A 94 -36.89 -35.92 -29.29
CA ARG A 94 -37.70 -35.95 -30.52
C ARG A 94 -38.28 -37.36 -30.68
N GLY A 95 -39.58 -37.46 -30.45
CA GLY A 95 -40.44 -38.47 -31.05
C GLY A 95 -41.13 -37.90 -32.28
N LEU A 96 -41.50 -38.83 -33.18
CA LEU A 96 -42.13 -38.69 -34.50
C LEU A 96 -41.14 -38.59 -35.68
#